data_AF-R9A5Z8-F1
#
_entry.id   AF-R9A5Z8-F1
#
_cell.length_a   1.000
_cell.length_b   1.000
_cell.length_c   1.000
_cell.angle_alpha   90.00
_cell.angle_beta   90.00
_cell.angle_gamma   90.00
#
_symmetry.space_group_name_H-M   'P 1'
#
loop_
_entity.id
_entity.type
_entity.pdbx_description
1 polymer ?
#
loop_
_entity_poly.entity_id
_entity_poly.type
_entity_poly.pdbx_seq_one_letter_code
_entity_poly.pdbx_strand_id
1 'polypeptide(L)'
;MREILELDRSKKENQLQNLWLLLGNLPGPEATITPSVGNVILSNAQIRVVFNRSMDTGSLSATLGIQLTPTWSDTVTVNDTVTLSGSIPTGTTPFRLDAMDTSGIRLTTINGFYTVLSSNTNLYYVSTKGNDGNSGTSIGSPKLTIASAITGATAPAAILVSVGNYFITKPAMPSIVLTETVSLYGGLSDDFLNRDPTQYTTMVATIDSNFITDTYTIIAGASITPNTVIDGFTIRGPSNPNASGMSMGISCSSGSPTITNNRVEGGAVNPAFSIAILVSASSALIANNLIAGGSSVASSSFGVYIQNISSPSIFANTILGGNAPLASSHGIYNAQQSNTPIILGNTLFGGTGLISYALNTSPPSNPTVMNNSMDGGAGITSRALYFPVGGGIFGNYQNNTLFTTGGTNRYCVYEEIGGTNPLIFSGNRLFDCPTALYLDDGATAINNIGTINGWTGGGSTYSGNY
;
A
#
# COMPACT_ATOMS: atom_id res chain seq x y z
N MET A 1 -13.76 -46.61 -28.55
CA MET A 1 -14.76 -47.13 -27.57
C MET A 1 -15.11 -48.60 -27.83
N ARG A 2 -15.50 -48.97 -29.07
CA ARG A 2 -15.80 -50.38 -29.43
C ARG A 2 -14.59 -51.33 -29.27
N GLU A 3 -13.38 -50.90 -29.64
CA GLU A 3 -12.15 -51.69 -29.45
C GLU A 3 -11.71 -51.84 -27.98
N ILE A 4 -12.12 -50.95 -27.08
CA ILE A 4 -11.78 -51.04 -25.64
C ILE A 4 -12.65 -52.08 -24.93
N LEU A 5 -13.87 -52.31 -25.43
CA LEU A 5 -14.81 -53.26 -24.83
C LEU A 5 -14.43 -54.72 -25.12
N GLU A 6 -13.75 -54.98 -26.23
CA GLU A 6 -13.32 -56.32 -26.68
C GLU A 6 -11.90 -56.73 -26.20
N LEU A 7 -11.21 -55.88 -25.45
CA LEU A 7 -9.88 -56.16 -24.92
C LEU A 7 -9.90 -57.21 -23.79
N ASP A 8 -8.96 -58.15 -23.87
CA ASP A 8 -8.59 -59.09 -22.79
C ASP A 8 -8.38 -58.33 -21.47
N ARG A 9 -8.91 -58.90 -20.38
CA ARG A 9 -8.92 -58.35 -19.02
C ARG A 9 -7.53 -57.92 -18.55
N SER A 10 -6.48 -58.66 -18.95
CA SER A 10 -5.07 -58.37 -18.63
C SER A 10 -4.54 -57.08 -19.28
N LYS A 11 -5.10 -56.68 -20.44
CA LYS A 11 -4.71 -55.48 -21.19
C LYS A 11 -5.56 -54.26 -20.84
N LYS A 12 -6.75 -54.46 -20.26
CA LYS A 12 -7.63 -53.38 -19.78
C LYS A 12 -6.99 -52.54 -18.68
N GLU A 13 -6.28 -53.14 -17.73
CA GLU A 13 -5.65 -52.39 -16.62
C GLU A 13 -4.53 -51.48 -17.13
N ASN A 14 -3.63 -51.99 -17.99
CA ASN A 14 -2.57 -51.19 -18.59
C ASN A 14 -3.11 -50.09 -19.53
N GLN A 15 -4.18 -50.36 -20.28
CA GLN A 15 -4.78 -49.33 -21.13
C GLN A 15 -5.63 -48.33 -20.36
N LEU A 16 -6.26 -48.68 -19.24
CA LEU A 16 -6.92 -47.73 -18.34
C LEU A 16 -5.91 -46.81 -17.64
N GLN A 17 -4.74 -47.33 -17.26
CA GLN A 17 -3.62 -46.51 -16.78
C GLN A 17 -3.07 -45.59 -17.87
N ASN A 18 -2.92 -46.08 -19.10
CA ASN A 18 -2.51 -45.25 -20.23
C ASN A 18 -3.59 -44.25 -20.67
N LEU A 19 -4.87 -44.57 -20.49
CA LEU A 19 -5.97 -43.63 -20.69
C LEU A 19 -5.92 -42.54 -19.63
N TRP A 20 -5.56 -42.86 -18.38
CA TRP A 20 -5.27 -41.89 -17.32
C TRP A 20 -4.08 -40.99 -17.66
N LEU A 21 -3.03 -41.51 -18.31
CA LEU A 21 -1.91 -40.71 -18.83
C LEU A 21 -2.31 -39.82 -20.02
N LEU A 22 -3.20 -40.29 -20.90
CA LEU A 22 -3.75 -39.48 -21.99
C LEU A 22 -4.75 -38.42 -21.49
N LEU A 23 -5.53 -38.74 -20.46
CA LEU A 23 -6.50 -37.85 -19.81
C LEU A 23 -5.87 -36.94 -18.75
N GLY A 24 -4.64 -37.25 -18.30
CA GLY A 24 -3.88 -36.47 -17.32
C GLY A 24 -3.45 -35.09 -17.83
N ASN A 25 -3.65 -34.80 -19.11
CA ASN A 25 -3.48 -33.48 -19.71
C ASN A 25 -4.81 -32.74 -19.95
N LEU A 26 -5.94 -33.26 -19.47
CA LEU A 26 -7.16 -32.46 -19.49
C LEU A 26 -6.96 -31.26 -18.55
N PRO A 27 -7.12 -30.02 -19.03
CA PRO A 27 -7.08 -28.87 -18.13
C PRO A 27 -8.11 -29.09 -17.02
N GLY A 28 -7.78 -28.70 -15.79
CA GLY A 28 -8.71 -28.75 -14.68
C GLY A 28 -9.95 -27.88 -14.95
N PRO A 29 -11.03 -28.04 -14.17
CA PRO A 29 -12.13 -27.08 -14.22
C PRO A 29 -11.61 -25.67 -13.92
N GLU A 30 -12.21 -24.68 -14.55
CA GLU A 30 -11.96 -23.26 -14.31
C GLU A 30 -13.23 -22.61 -13.78
N ALA A 31 -13.09 -21.53 -13.01
CA ALA A 31 -14.20 -20.82 -12.43
C ALA A 31 -14.11 -19.32 -12.72
N THR A 32 -15.22 -18.74 -13.18
CA THR A 32 -15.40 -17.28 -13.26
C THR A 32 -16.18 -16.82 -12.03
N ILE A 33 -15.62 -15.90 -11.26
CA ILE A 33 -16.19 -15.42 -9.99
C ILE A 33 -16.66 -13.97 -10.17
N THR A 34 -17.88 -13.66 -9.74
CA THR A 34 -18.47 -12.32 -9.81
C THR A 34 -19.16 -11.95 -8.48
N PRO A 35 -18.78 -10.83 -7.85
CA PRO A 35 -17.64 -9.96 -8.18
C PRO A 35 -16.31 -10.70 -8.11
N SER A 36 -15.31 -10.28 -8.89
CA SER A 36 -13.99 -10.94 -8.90
C SER A 36 -13.37 -11.00 -7.51
N VAL A 37 -12.46 -11.94 -7.30
CA VAL A 37 -11.57 -11.91 -6.13
C VAL A 37 -10.80 -10.58 -6.13
N GLY A 38 -10.60 -9.98 -4.96
CA GLY A 38 -9.99 -8.65 -4.79
C GLY A 38 -10.99 -7.48 -4.75
N ASN A 39 -12.28 -7.74 -5.05
CA ASN A 39 -13.31 -6.70 -5.13
C ASN A 39 -13.79 -6.24 -3.74
N VAL A 40 -14.52 -5.12 -3.73
CA VAL A 40 -15.18 -4.53 -2.57
C VAL A 40 -16.64 -4.97 -2.58
N ILE A 41 -17.09 -5.63 -1.53
CA ILE A 41 -18.45 -6.17 -1.43
C ILE A 41 -19.09 -5.76 -0.11
N LEU A 42 -20.42 -5.81 -0.03
CA LEU A 42 -21.15 -5.68 1.24
C LEU A 42 -21.16 -7.03 1.97
N SER A 43 -21.33 -7.01 3.30
CA SER A 43 -21.36 -8.22 4.13
C SER A 43 -22.54 -9.16 3.86
N ASN A 44 -23.57 -8.66 3.16
CA ASN A 44 -24.72 -9.42 2.68
C ASN A 44 -24.66 -9.69 1.16
N ALA A 45 -23.54 -9.39 0.50
CA ALA A 45 -23.38 -9.65 -0.92
C ALA A 45 -23.35 -11.16 -1.20
N GLN A 46 -23.79 -11.51 -2.40
CA GLN A 46 -23.69 -12.85 -2.93
C GLN A 46 -22.51 -12.91 -3.92
N ILE A 47 -21.81 -14.03 -3.93
CA ILE A 47 -20.71 -14.29 -4.88
C ILE A 47 -21.19 -15.36 -5.85
N ARG A 48 -21.33 -15.01 -7.13
CA ARG A 48 -21.68 -15.95 -8.19
C ARG A 48 -20.41 -16.59 -8.75
N VAL A 49 -20.41 -17.90 -8.87
CA VAL A 49 -19.33 -18.68 -9.48
C VAL A 49 -19.90 -19.49 -10.63
N VAL A 50 -19.29 -19.35 -11.82
CA VAL A 50 -19.63 -20.12 -13.02
C VAL A 50 -18.45 -21.00 -13.36
N PHE A 51 -18.63 -22.31 -13.32
CA PHE A 51 -17.61 -23.28 -13.67
C PHE A 51 -17.69 -23.63 -15.14
N ASN A 52 -16.59 -23.71 -15.88
CA ASN A 52 -16.62 -24.09 -17.29
C ASN A 52 -16.99 -25.58 -17.55
N ARG A 53 -17.36 -26.32 -16.50
CA ARG A 53 -17.67 -27.77 -16.50
C ARG A 53 -18.80 -28.09 -15.52
N SER A 54 -19.27 -29.32 -15.63
CA SER A 54 -20.19 -29.92 -14.66
C SER A 54 -19.44 -30.28 -13.37
N MET A 55 -19.96 -29.84 -12.23
CA MET A 55 -19.29 -29.96 -10.93
C MET A 55 -19.93 -31.01 -10.03
N ASP A 56 -19.12 -31.68 -9.21
CA ASP A 56 -19.62 -32.44 -8.07
C ASP A 56 -20.04 -31.46 -6.98
N THR A 57 -21.35 -31.29 -6.80
CA THR A 57 -21.92 -30.33 -5.85
C THR A 57 -21.57 -30.64 -4.39
N GLY A 58 -21.24 -31.89 -4.06
CA GLY A 58 -20.80 -32.30 -2.72
C GLY A 58 -19.33 -32.00 -2.43
N SER A 59 -18.54 -31.69 -3.46
CA SER A 59 -17.10 -31.40 -3.33
C SER A 59 -16.79 -29.91 -3.07
N LEU A 60 -17.77 -29.03 -3.23
CA LEU A 60 -17.58 -27.59 -3.16
C LEU A 60 -17.29 -27.12 -1.72
N SER A 61 -16.17 -26.42 -1.55
CA SER A 61 -15.82 -25.72 -0.33
C SER A 61 -15.43 -24.28 -0.66
N ALA A 62 -16.16 -23.33 -0.09
CA ALA A 62 -15.84 -21.91 -0.21
C ALA A 62 -15.80 -21.25 1.16
N THR A 63 -14.70 -20.56 1.47
CA THR A 63 -14.56 -19.77 2.71
C THR A 63 -14.25 -18.32 2.41
N LEU A 64 -14.81 -17.42 3.23
CA LEU A 64 -14.50 -16.00 3.26
C LEU A 64 -14.46 -15.55 4.72
N GLY A 65 -13.41 -15.98 5.44
CA GLY A 65 -13.31 -15.89 6.91
C GLY A 65 -14.26 -16.84 7.67
N ILE A 66 -15.39 -17.17 7.05
CA ILE A 66 -16.37 -18.18 7.47
C ILE A 66 -16.64 -19.14 6.31
N GLN A 67 -17.26 -20.29 6.60
CA GLN A 67 -17.79 -21.16 5.55
C GLN A 67 -18.99 -20.47 4.87
N LEU A 68 -18.96 -20.39 3.54
CA LEU A 68 -20.08 -19.86 2.75
C LEU A 68 -21.08 -20.98 2.42
N THR A 69 -22.36 -20.62 2.34
CA THR A 69 -23.46 -21.50 1.95
C THR A 69 -23.63 -21.46 0.43
N PRO A 70 -23.42 -22.60 -0.27
CA PRO A 70 -23.64 -22.67 -1.70
C PRO A 70 -25.11 -22.93 -2.05
N THR A 71 -25.60 -22.25 -3.08
CA THR A 71 -26.90 -22.52 -3.71
C THR A 71 -26.68 -22.70 -5.21
N TRP A 72 -26.84 -23.92 -5.71
CA TRP A 72 -26.67 -24.23 -7.13
C TRP A 72 -27.92 -23.83 -7.91
N SER A 73 -27.72 -23.16 -9.04
CA SER A 73 -28.78 -22.75 -9.96
C SER A 73 -28.87 -23.67 -11.17
N ASP A 74 -27.72 -24.14 -11.65
CA ASP A 74 -27.58 -25.17 -12.67
C ASP A 74 -26.63 -26.24 -12.12
N THR A 75 -27.00 -27.51 -12.31
CA THR A 75 -26.21 -28.66 -11.85
C THR A 75 -26.10 -29.69 -12.95
N VAL A 76 -24.95 -30.32 -13.07
CA VAL A 76 -24.70 -31.41 -14.01
C VAL A 76 -24.79 -30.96 -15.48
N THR A 77 -24.45 -29.69 -15.72
CA THR A 77 -24.44 -29.07 -17.05
C THR A 77 -23.07 -28.44 -17.32
N VAL A 78 -22.80 -28.12 -18.59
CA VAL A 78 -21.68 -27.21 -18.90
C VAL A 78 -22.09 -25.83 -18.39
N ASN A 79 -21.20 -25.13 -17.68
CA ASN A 79 -21.47 -23.84 -17.04
C ASN A 79 -22.28 -23.93 -15.72
N ASP A 80 -22.05 -24.97 -14.91
CA ASP A 80 -22.67 -25.07 -13.59
C ASP A 80 -22.42 -23.78 -12.79
N THR A 81 -23.51 -23.24 -12.24
CA THR A 81 -23.51 -21.94 -11.58
C THR A 81 -23.93 -22.10 -10.13
N VAL A 82 -23.10 -21.61 -9.21
CA VAL A 82 -23.39 -21.55 -7.78
C VAL A 82 -23.36 -20.13 -7.27
N THR A 83 -24.31 -19.81 -6.39
CA THR A 83 -24.33 -18.58 -5.61
C THR A 83 -23.87 -18.88 -4.18
N LEU A 84 -22.82 -18.21 -3.74
CA LEU A 84 -22.27 -18.32 -2.39
C LEU A 84 -22.80 -17.16 -1.54
N SER A 85 -23.25 -17.46 -0.32
CA SER A 85 -23.81 -16.47 0.60
C SER A 85 -23.47 -16.78 2.06
N GLY A 86 -23.56 -15.80 2.95
CA GLY A 86 -23.32 -15.96 4.38
C GLY A 86 -23.26 -14.63 5.12
N SER A 87 -23.12 -14.68 6.45
CA SER A 87 -22.86 -13.50 7.28
C SER A 87 -21.37 -13.15 7.26
N ILE A 88 -20.92 -12.54 6.17
CA ILE A 88 -19.50 -12.33 5.90
C ILE A 88 -18.93 -11.29 6.90
N PRO A 89 -17.81 -11.56 7.60
CA PRO A 89 -17.19 -10.59 8.49
C PRO A 89 -16.66 -9.36 7.71
N THR A 90 -16.76 -8.18 8.31
CA THR A 90 -16.26 -6.94 7.69
C THR A 90 -14.73 -6.83 7.77
N GLY A 91 -14.14 -6.07 6.84
CA GLY A 91 -12.69 -5.88 6.70
C GLY A 91 -12.10 -6.67 5.53
N THR A 92 -10.77 -6.71 5.44
CA THR A 92 -10.06 -7.50 4.43
C THR A 92 -10.04 -8.97 4.84
N THR A 93 -10.79 -9.80 4.13
CA THR A 93 -11.04 -11.19 4.53
C THR A 93 -10.52 -12.16 3.47
N PRO A 94 -9.76 -13.21 3.84
CA PRO A 94 -9.24 -14.20 2.89
C PRO A 94 -10.37 -15.03 2.29
N PHE A 95 -10.36 -15.17 0.96
CA PHE A 95 -11.24 -16.03 0.18
C PHE A 95 -10.49 -17.28 -0.25
N ARG A 96 -11.16 -18.44 -0.16
CA ARG A 96 -10.68 -19.70 -0.72
C ARG A 96 -11.83 -20.48 -1.34
N LEU A 97 -11.62 -20.98 -2.55
CA LEU A 97 -12.56 -21.83 -3.28
C LEU A 97 -11.87 -23.12 -3.76
N ASP A 98 -12.46 -24.24 -3.39
CA ASP A 98 -12.07 -25.59 -3.77
C ASP A 98 -13.30 -26.35 -4.30
N ALA A 99 -13.13 -27.15 -5.36
CA ALA A 99 -14.17 -28.01 -5.91
C ALA A 99 -13.55 -29.15 -6.76
N MET A 100 -14.36 -30.13 -7.13
CA MET A 100 -14.06 -31.17 -8.12
C MET A 100 -15.16 -31.20 -9.18
N ASP A 101 -14.78 -31.51 -10.42
CA ASP A 101 -15.76 -31.79 -11.46
C ASP A 101 -16.42 -33.17 -11.26
N THR A 102 -17.49 -33.48 -12.02
CA THR A 102 -18.17 -34.79 -11.92
C THR A 102 -17.30 -35.98 -12.35
N SER A 103 -16.12 -35.73 -12.92
CA SER A 103 -15.11 -36.74 -13.24
C SER A 103 -14.04 -36.88 -12.15
N GLY A 104 -14.14 -36.12 -11.05
CA GLY A 104 -13.18 -36.12 -9.95
C GLY A 104 -11.92 -35.29 -10.23
N ILE A 105 -11.87 -34.49 -11.30
CA ILE A 105 -10.74 -33.59 -11.58
C ILE A 105 -10.89 -32.35 -10.70
N ARG A 106 -9.84 -32.05 -9.93
CA ARG A 106 -9.85 -30.97 -8.95
C ARG A 106 -9.63 -29.60 -9.59
N LEU A 107 -10.42 -28.62 -9.15
CA LEU A 107 -10.18 -27.20 -9.41
C LEU A 107 -8.85 -26.77 -8.78
N THR A 108 -8.04 -26.04 -9.53
CA THR A 108 -6.90 -25.33 -8.92
C THR A 108 -7.45 -24.38 -7.88
N THR A 109 -7.11 -24.60 -6.60
CA THR A 109 -7.64 -23.81 -5.48
C THR A 109 -7.49 -22.32 -5.77
N ILE A 110 -8.61 -21.60 -5.78
CA ILE A 110 -8.61 -20.16 -5.99
C ILE A 110 -8.49 -19.49 -4.62
N ASN A 111 -7.44 -18.70 -4.43
CA ASN A 111 -7.18 -17.96 -3.21
C ASN A 111 -7.16 -16.45 -3.51
N GLY A 112 -7.56 -15.65 -2.53
CA GLY A 112 -7.33 -14.20 -2.54
C GLY A 112 -8.03 -13.54 -1.37
N PHE A 113 -8.54 -12.32 -1.57
CA PHE A 113 -9.16 -11.52 -0.52
C PHE A 113 -10.34 -10.73 -1.06
N TYR A 114 -11.29 -10.38 -0.18
CA TYR A 114 -12.29 -9.33 -0.45
C TYR A 114 -12.18 -8.24 0.61
N THR A 115 -12.46 -7.00 0.22
CA THR A 115 -12.77 -5.93 1.17
C THR A 115 -14.27 -5.96 1.44
N VAL A 116 -14.65 -6.40 2.64
CA VAL A 116 -16.06 -6.58 3.02
C VAL A 116 -16.51 -5.40 3.86
N LEU A 117 -17.47 -4.65 3.34
CA LEU A 117 -18.09 -3.50 4.00
C LEU A 117 -19.34 -3.92 4.76
N SER A 118 -19.80 -3.09 5.69
CA SER A 118 -21.07 -3.34 6.37
C SER A 118 -22.25 -3.28 5.37
N SER A 119 -23.27 -4.09 5.58
CA SER A 119 -24.47 -4.14 4.72
C SER A 119 -25.26 -2.83 4.62
N ASN A 120 -25.05 -1.89 5.55
CA ASN A 120 -25.64 -0.54 5.52
C ASN A 120 -24.74 0.51 4.83
N THR A 121 -23.62 0.12 4.21
CA THR A 121 -22.77 1.05 3.47
C THR A 121 -23.38 1.39 2.11
N ASN A 122 -23.53 2.67 1.82
CA ASN A 122 -24.03 3.13 0.53
C ASN A 122 -22.93 3.03 -0.54
N LEU A 123 -23.24 2.44 -1.69
CA LEU A 123 -22.29 2.34 -2.82
C LEU A 123 -22.52 3.46 -3.83
N TYR A 124 -21.45 4.15 -4.19
CA TYR A 124 -21.42 5.14 -5.27
C TYR A 124 -20.38 4.75 -6.31
N TYR A 125 -20.69 4.97 -7.58
CA TYR A 125 -19.87 4.59 -8.72
C TYR A 125 -19.37 5.85 -9.42
N VAL A 126 -18.08 5.88 -9.74
CA VAL A 126 -17.42 6.97 -10.47
C VAL A 126 -16.73 6.39 -11.69
N SER A 127 -16.93 7.01 -12.85
CA SER A 127 -16.30 6.63 -14.11
C SER A 127 -15.96 7.85 -14.95
N THR A 128 -14.86 7.80 -15.69
CA THR A 128 -14.50 8.82 -16.69
C THR A 128 -15.54 8.97 -17.82
N LYS A 129 -16.44 7.99 -17.98
CA LYS A 129 -17.58 8.02 -18.91
C LYS A 129 -18.89 8.48 -18.25
N GLY A 130 -18.85 8.81 -16.96
CA GLY A 130 -20.01 9.20 -16.17
C GLY A 130 -20.48 10.64 -16.40
N ASN A 131 -21.40 11.09 -15.54
CA ASN A 131 -21.90 12.46 -15.52
C ASN A 131 -22.17 12.89 -14.07
N ASP A 132 -21.71 14.07 -13.67
CA ASP A 132 -21.88 14.56 -12.30
C ASP A 132 -23.33 14.87 -11.92
N GLY A 133 -24.22 15.00 -12.90
CA GLY A 133 -25.68 15.06 -12.70
C GLY A 133 -26.31 13.71 -12.36
N ASN A 134 -25.62 12.58 -12.54
CA ASN A 134 -26.13 11.27 -12.15
C ASN A 134 -26.17 11.11 -10.62
N SER A 135 -26.96 10.18 -10.09
CA SER A 135 -26.94 9.86 -8.65
C SER A 135 -25.62 9.21 -8.22
N GLY A 136 -24.99 8.43 -9.12
CA GLY A 136 -23.86 7.58 -8.79
C GLY A 136 -24.25 6.30 -8.05
N THR A 137 -25.53 6.04 -7.76
CA THR A 137 -25.94 4.89 -6.94
C THR A 137 -26.10 3.57 -7.72
N SER A 138 -25.79 3.57 -9.02
CA SER A 138 -25.80 2.37 -9.86
C SER A 138 -24.67 2.40 -10.89
N ILE A 139 -24.21 1.23 -11.32
CA ILE A 139 -23.18 1.07 -12.35
C ILE A 139 -23.59 1.73 -13.68
N GLY A 140 -24.88 1.73 -14.01
CA GLY A 140 -25.40 2.34 -15.26
C GLY A 140 -25.51 3.87 -15.23
N SER A 141 -25.33 4.49 -14.06
CA SER A 141 -25.40 5.94 -13.87
C SER A 141 -24.28 6.46 -12.97
N PRO A 142 -23.00 6.23 -13.32
CA PRO A 142 -21.88 6.66 -12.48
C PRO A 142 -21.70 8.18 -12.54
N LYS A 143 -21.18 8.75 -11.44
CA LYS A 143 -20.67 10.13 -11.40
C LYS A 143 -19.44 10.27 -12.31
N LEU A 144 -19.15 11.48 -12.78
CA LEU A 144 -17.96 11.75 -13.59
C LEU A 144 -16.72 11.97 -12.71
N THR A 145 -16.89 12.71 -11.62
CA THR A 145 -15.79 13.12 -10.74
C THR A 145 -15.90 12.50 -9.34
N ILE A 146 -14.75 12.22 -8.74
CA ILE A 146 -14.66 11.72 -7.36
C ILE A 146 -15.21 12.77 -6.38
N ALA A 147 -14.91 14.06 -6.62
CA ALA A 147 -15.39 15.15 -5.77
C ALA A 147 -16.93 15.23 -5.74
N SER A 148 -17.59 15.14 -6.90
CA SER A 148 -19.06 15.12 -6.97
C SER A 148 -19.67 13.91 -6.25
N ALA A 149 -19.03 12.74 -6.35
CA ALA A 149 -19.47 11.56 -5.63
C ALA A 149 -19.35 11.72 -4.10
N ILE A 150 -18.23 12.28 -3.61
CA ILE A 150 -18.06 12.56 -2.18
C ILE A 150 -19.12 13.55 -1.69
N THR A 151 -19.34 14.65 -2.41
CA THR A 151 -20.35 15.67 -2.03
C THR A 151 -21.77 15.11 -2.03
N GLY A 152 -22.09 14.19 -2.95
CA GLY A 152 -23.41 13.57 -3.03
C GLY A 152 -23.61 12.34 -2.13
N ALA A 153 -22.55 11.84 -1.48
CA ALA A 153 -22.62 10.61 -0.72
C ALA A 153 -23.31 10.77 0.64
N THR A 154 -24.11 9.77 1.01
CA THR A 154 -24.65 9.64 2.36
C THR A 154 -23.82 8.64 3.14
N ALA A 155 -23.14 9.09 4.20
CA ALA A 155 -22.28 8.23 4.99
C ALA A 155 -23.08 7.24 5.87
N PRO A 156 -22.57 6.02 6.16
CA PRO A 156 -21.31 5.47 5.66
C PRO A 156 -21.42 5.14 4.16
N ALA A 157 -20.37 5.46 3.40
CA ALA A 157 -20.35 5.27 1.96
C ALA A 157 -19.01 4.73 1.45
N ALA A 158 -19.07 4.03 0.33
CA ALA A 158 -17.93 3.62 -0.46
C ALA A 158 -18.07 4.15 -1.89
N ILE A 159 -17.08 4.94 -2.31
CA ILE A 159 -16.96 5.45 -3.67
C ILE A 159 -16.08 4.47 -4.44
N LEU A 160 -16.69 3.70 -5.34
CA LEU A 160 -16.05 2.75 -6.23
C LEU A 160 -15.68 3.48 -7.52
N VAL A 161 -14.39 3.53 -7.86
CA VAL A 161 -13.87 4.33 -8.97
C VAL A 161 -13.31 3.41 -10.04
N SER A 162 -13.87 3.48 -11.25
CA SER A 162 -13.38 2.69 -12.38
C SER A 162 -12.00 3.18 -12.84
N VAL A 163 -11.33 2.34 -13.62
CA VAL A 163 -10.11 2.66 -14.36
C VAL A 163 -10.24 3.98 -15.10
N GLY A 164 -9.13 4.72 -15.17
CA GLY A 164 -9.05 5.98 -15.89
C GLY A 164 -8.28 7.07 -15.15
N ASN A 165 -8.19 8.22 -15.81
CA ASN A 165 -7.45 9.38 -15.32
C ASN A 165 -8.44 10.45 -14.84
N TYR A 166 -8.40 10.77 -13.55
CA TYR A 166 -9.26 11.75 -12.88
C TYR A 166 -8.42 12.98 -12.53
N PHE A 167 -8.48 13.99 -13.39
CA PHE A 167 -7.67 15.18 -13.26
C PHE A 167 -8.35 16.25 -12.39
N ILE A 168 -7.55 16.88 -11.53
CA ILE A 168 -7.94 18.03 -10.72
C ILE A 168 -7.33 19.29 -11.36
N THR A 169 -8.20 20.18 -11.84
CA THR A 169 -7.83 21.45 -12.48
C THR A 169 -8.28 22.62 -11.59
N LYS A 170 -7.35 23.44 -11.12
CA LYS A 170 -7.64 24.66 -10.36
C LYS A 170 -7.93 25.85 -11.30
N PRO A 171 -8.73 26.85 -10.87
CA PRO A 171 -9.40 26.96 -9.57
C PRO A 171 -10.70 26.13 -9.49
N ALA A 172 -11.13 25.50 -10.59
CA ALA A 172 -12.42 24.83 -10.70
C ALA A 172 -12.59 23.68 -9.68
N MET A 173 -11.51 22.98 -9.33
CA MET A 173 -11.50 21.97 -8.27
C MET A 173 -10.26 22.14 -7.39
N PRO A 174 -10.41 22.52 -6.10
CA PRO A 174 -9.27 22.85 -5.25
C PRO A 174 -8.46 21.63 -4.83
N SER A 175 -9.09 20.48 -4.56
CA SER A 175 -8.52 19.16 -4.21
C SER A 175 -9.65 18.15 -3.99
N ILE A 176 -9.33 16.86 -3.86
CA ILE A 176 -10.26 15.89 -3.24
C ILE A 176 -10.22 16.08 -1.72
N VAL A 177 -11.32 16.56 -1.15
CA VAL A 177 -11.49 16.71 0.30
C VAL A 177 -12.22 15.50 0.83
N LEU A 178 -11.59 14.72 1.70
CA LEU A 178 -12.23 13.56 2.30
C LEU A 178 -13.40 13.97 3.19
N THR A 179 -14.39 13.09 3.28
CA THR A 179 -15.52 13.20 4.22
C THR A 179 -15.49 11.97 5.14
N GLU A 180 -15.74 12.20 6.42
CA GLU A 180 -15.64 11.13 7.41
C GLU A 180 -16.61 9.98 7.09
N THR A 181 -16.12 8.74 7.15
CA THR A 181 -16.83 7.49 6.78
C THR A 181 -17.28 7.39 5.32
N VAL A 182 -16.71 8.23 4.43
CA VAL A 182 -16.82 8.10 2.97
C VAL A 182 -15.49 7.62 2.41
N SER A 183 -15.38 6.32 2.18
CA SER A 183 -14.15 5.67 1.70
C SER A 183 -14.04 5.67 0.18
N LEU A 184 -12.82 5.68 -0.34
CA LEU A 184 -12.49 5.66 -1.76
C LEU A 184 -11.81 4.34 -2.12
N TYR A 185 -12.30 3.68 -3.18
CA TYR A 185 -11.74 2.43 -3.70
C TYR A 185 -11.52 2.54 -5.21
N GLY A 186 -10.26 2.61 -5.63
CA GLY A 186 -9.83 2.54 -7.02
C GLY A 186 -9.51 1.11 -7.45
N GLY A 187 -9.06 0.95 -8.70
CA GLY A 187 -8.63 -0.35 -9.23
C GLY A 187 -9.74 -1.16 -9.87
N LEU A 188 -10.92 -0.58 -10.14
CA LEU A 188 -12.05 -1.31 -10.73
C LEU A 188 -12.06 -1.24 -12.26
N SER A 189 -12.50 -2.30 -12.92
CA SER A 189 -12.79 -2.30 -14.36
C SER A 189 -13.91 -1.31 -14.72
N ASP A 190 -14.05 -1.01 -16.02
CA ASP A 190 -15.12 -0.12 -16.54
C ASP A 190 -16.54 -0.59 -16.19
N ASP A 191 -16.74 -1.90 -16.02
CA ASP A 191 -18.01 -2.53 -15.63
C ASP A 191 -18.16 -2.75 -14.11
N PHE A 192 -17.14 -2.36 -13.32
CA PHE A 192 -17.04 -2.54 -11.87
C PHE A 192 -17.11 -4.00 -11.38
N LEU A 193 -17.07 -4.99 -12.27
CA LEU A 193 -17.15 -6.41 -11.90
C LEU A 193 -15.82 -6.97 -11.44
N ASN A 194 -14.71 -6.38 -11.90
CA ASN A 194 -13.37 -6.81 -11.59
C ASN A 194 -12.62 -5.72 -10.83
N ARG A 195 -11.80 -6.12 -9.86
CA ARG A 195 -10.91 -5.21 -9.15
C ARG A 195 -9.50 -5.76 -9.08
N ASP A 196 -8.59 -5.02 -9.68
CA ASP A 196 -7.15 -5.26 -9.67
C ASP A 196 -6.47 -3.90 -9.91
N PRO A 197 -5.95 -3.25 -8.86
CA PRO A 197 -5.26 -1.96 -8.97
C PRO A 197 -4.05 -1.97 -9.92
N THR A 198 -3.46 -3.14 -10.20
CA THR A 198 -2.33 -3.27 -11.12
C THR A 198 -2.75 -3.31 -12.59
N GLN A 199 -3.93 -3.89 -12.88
CA GLN A 199 -4.49 -3.96 -14.23
C GLN A 199 -5.38 -2.76 -14.57
N TYR A 200 -6.25 -2.37 -13.63
CA TYR A 200 -7.28 -1.35 -13.82
C TYR A 200 -6.88 -0.05 -13.13
N THR A 201 -5.79 0.56 -13.59
CA THR A 201 -5.21 1.75 -12.93
C THR A 201 -6.21 2.92 -12.84
N THR A 202 -6.58 3.28 -11.62
CA THR A 202 -7.32 4.51 -11.31
C THR A 202 -6.34 5.60 -10.89
N MET A 203 -6.02 6.52 -11.80
CA MET A 203 -5.09 7.61 -11.54
C MET A 203 -5.83 8.88 -11.14
N VAL A 204 -5.42 9.51 -10.03
CA VAL A 204 -5.85 10.84 -9.61
C VAL A 204 -4.65 11.76 -9.64
N ALA A 205 -4.75 12.89 -10.34
CA ALA A 205 -3.63 13.83 -10.45
C ALA A 205 -4.09 15.28 -10.48
N THR A 206 -3.39 16.14 -9.75
CA THR A 206 -3.53 17.59 -9.92
C THR A 206 -2.65 18.05 -11.08
N ILE A 207 -3.26 18.63 -12.11
CA ILE A 207 -2.57 19.07 -13.34
C ILE A 207 -2.44 20.60 -13.43
N ASP A 208 -2.60 21.30 -12.32
CA ASP A 208 -2.35 22.73 -12.26
C ASP A 208 -0.84 23.01 -12.34
N SER A 209 -0.42 23.70 -13.40
CA SER A 209 0.98 24.08 -13.63
C SER A 209 1.32 25.45 -13.04
N ASN A 210 0.36 26.19 -12.48
CA ASN A 210 0.52 27.60 -12.10
C ASN A 210 0.31 27.87 -10.60
N PHE A 211 0.32 26.83 -9.76
CA PHE A 211 0.18 27.01 -8.32
C PHE A 211 1.43 27.65 -7.70
N ILE A 212 1.21 28.64 -6.83
CA ILE A 212 2.26 29.30 -6.05
C ILE A 212 2.14 29.04 -4.54
N THR A 213 1.02 28.45 -4.10
CA THR A 213 0.78 28.05 -2.72
C THR A 213 0.84 26.54 -2.58
N ASP A 214 1.00 26.06 -1.35
CA ASP A 214 0.90 24.64 -1.03
C ASP A 214 -0.31 24.00 -1.72
N THR A 215 -0.07 22.89 -2.41
CA THR A 215 -1.10 22.19 -3.18
C THR A 215 -0.99 20.70 -2.94
N TYR A 216 -2.14 20.09 -2.73
CA TYR A 216 -2.32 18.66 -2.50
C TYR A 216 -3.30 18.07 -3.52
N THR A 217 -3.24 16.75 -3.72
CA THR A 217 -4.24 16.04 -4.55
C THR A 217 -5.42 15.60 -3.69
N ILE A 218 -5.12 15.03 -2.52
CA ILE A 218 -6.10 14.60 -1.52
C ILE A 218 -5.77 15.24 -0.17
N ILE A 219 -6.79 15.71 0.54
CA ILE A 219 -6.67 16.23 1.91
C ILE A 219 -7.62 15.52 2.88
N ALA A 220 -7.07 15.10 4.02
CA ALA A 220 -7.80 14.63 5.18
C ALA A 220 -7.77 15.69 6.28
N GLY A 221 -8.91 16.33 6.53
CA GLY A 221 -9.06 17.31 7.61
C GLY A 221 -9.28 16.66 8.99
N ALA A 222 -9.38 17.47 10.03
CA ALA A 222 -9.41 17.03 11.44
C ALA A 222 -10.54 16.05 11.81
N SER A 223 -11.65 16.01 11.08
CA SER A 223 -12.77 15.09 11.34
C SER A 223 -12.53 13.67 10.82
N ILE A 224 -11.48 13.46 10.02
CA ILE A 224 -11.23 12.18 9.37
C ILE A 224 -10.58 11.19 10.34
N THR A 225 -11.16 10.01 10.46
CA THR A 225 -10.71 8.89 11.30
C THR A 225 -10.22 7.71 10.44
N PRO A 226 -9.64 6.66 11.05
CA PRO A 226 -9.19 5.48 10.32
C PRO A 226 -10.29 4.72 9.56
N ASN A 227 -11.57 5.00 9.84
CA ASN A 227 -12.71 4.42 9.11
C ASN A 227 -12.87 4.99 7.70
N THR A 228 -12.20 6.11 7.39
CA THR A 228 -12.15 6.68 6.05
C THR A 228 -10.93 6.12 5.32
N VAL A 229 -11.18 5.30 4.30
CA VAL A 229 -10.15 4.54 3.58
C VAL A 229 -9.85 5.18 2.22
N ILE A 230 -8.59 5.18 1.82
CA ILE A 230 -8.13 5.41 0.45
C ILE A 230 -7.40 4.13 0.00
N ASP A 231 -7.96 3.40 -0.96
CA ASP A 231 -7.41 2.13 -1.43
C ASP A 231 -7.35 1.99 -2.96
N GLY A 232 -6.22 1.54 -3.49
CA GLY A 232 -6.10 1.07 -4.87
C GLY A 232 -5.95 2.17 -5.92
N PHE A 233 -5.42 3.33 -5.54
CA PHE A 233 -5.21 4.45 -6.45
C PHE A 233 -3.74 4.61 -6.86
N THR A 234 -3.53 5.20 -8.05
CA THR A 234 -2.31 5.95 -8.35
C THR A 234 -2.58 7.44 -8.11
N ILE A 235 -1.95 8.03 -7.11
CA ILE A 235 -2.15 9.42 -6.70
C ILE A 235 -0.90 10.20 -7.05
N ARG A 236 -1.03 11.28 -7.82
CA ARG A 236 0.09 12.14 -8.20
C ARG A 236 -0.14 13.58 -7.74
N GLY A 237 0.74 14.02 -6.84
CA GLY A 237 0.90 15.40 -6.44
C GLY A 237 1.11 16.35 -7.62
N PRO A 238 0.76 17.63 -7.46
CA PRO A 238 0.88 18.62 -8.52
C PRO A 238 2.33 18.75 -9.02
N SER A 239 2.52 19.16 -10.26
CA SER A 239 3.86 19.36 -10.82
C SER A 239 3.98 20.75 -11.44
N ASN A 240 4.87 21.57 -10.89
CA ASN A 240 5.13 22.92 -11.37
C ASN A 240 6.61 23.31 -11.12
N PRO A 241 7.39 23.53 -12.18
CA PRO A 241 8.82 23.88 -12.08
C PRO A 241 9.09 25.28 -11.50
N ASN A 242 8.05 26.07 -11.25
CA ASN A 242 8.11 27.41 -10.67
C ASN A 242 7.28 27.53 -9.37
N ALA A 243 6.90 26.41 -8.75
CA ALA A 243 6.13 26.42 -7.52
C ALA A 243 6.94 26.97 -6.35
N SER A 244 6.43 28.02 -5.70
CA SER A 244 6.91 28.49 -4.40
C SER A 244 6.28 27.76 -3.21
N GLY A 245 5.18 27.02 -3.43
CA GLY A 245 4.49 26.23 -2.41
C GLY A 245 4.71 24.74 -2.58
N MET A 246 4.55 23.99 -1.48
CA MET A 246 4.79 22.54 -1.44
C MET A 246 3.86 21.77 -2.37
N SER A 247 4.37 20.71 -2.99
CA SER A 247 3.56 19.71 -3.68
C SER A 247 3.34 18.50 -2.79
N MET A 248 2.09 18.10 -2.64
CA MET A 248 1.68 16.96 -1.83
C MET A 248 0.80 16.00 -2.63
N GLY A 249 1.09 14.69 -2.56
CA GLY A 249 0.14 13.67 -3.01
C GLY A 249 -1.08 13.66 -2.08
N ILE A 250 -0.85 13.29 -0.82
CA ILE A 250 -1.84 13.23 0.25
C ILE A 250 -1.40 14.12 1.41
N SER A 251 -2.31 14.94 1.94
CA SER A 251 -2.08 15.73 3.15
C SER A 251 -3.04 15.31 4.26
N CYS A 252 -2.50 14.75 5.34
CA CYS A 252 -3.21 14.44 6.58
C CYS A 252 -3.06 15.61 7.55
N SER A 253 -3.96 16.58 7.46
CA SER A 253 -3.98 17.79 8.27
C SER A 253 -4.92 17.60 9.45
N SER A 254 -4.41 16.97 10.50
CA SER A 254 -5.15 16.51 11.69
C SER A 254 -6.11 15.34 11.46
N GLY A 255 -6.40 14.97 10.21
CA GLY A 255 -7.15 13.76 9.89
C GLY A 255 -6.26 12.52 9.94
N SER A 256 -6.81 11.38 10.38
CA SER A 256 -6.12 10.10 10.54
C SER A 256 -6.74 9.00 9.66
N PRO A 257 -6.77 9.15 8.32
CA PRO A 257 -7.36 8.14 7.42
C PRO A 257 -6.55 6.84 7.41
N THR A 258 -7.15 5.80 6.83
CA THR A 258 -6.43 4.61 6.37
C THR A 258 -6.02 4.77 4.91
N ILE A 259 -4.72 4.71 4.62
CA ILE A 259 -4.13 4.84 3.28
C ILE A 259 -3.45 3.51 2.95
N THR A 260 -4.03 2.72 2.05
CA THR A 260 -3.52 1.37 1.75
C THR A 260 -3.53 0.99 0.28
N ASN A 261 -2.60 0.15 -0.17
CA ASN A 261 -2.57 -0.38 -1.54
C ASN A 261 -2.55 0.71 -2.64
N ASN A 262 -1.95 1.87 -2.34
CA ASN A 262 -1.83 2.96 -3.30
C ASN A 262 -0.41 3.07 -3.85
N ARG A 263 -0.30 3.67 -5.04
CA ARG A 263 0.92 4.30 -5.53
C ARG A 263 0.79 5.81 -5.31
N VAL A 264 1.65 6.42 -4.49
CA VAL A 264 1.59 7.86 -4.19
C VAL A 264 2.87 8.55 -4.64
N GLU A 265 2.74 9.57 -5.48
CA GLU A 265 3.85 10.35 -6.03
C GLU A 265 3.77 11.80 -5.58
N GLY A 266 4.85 12.36 -5.03
CA GLY A 266 4.89 13.75 -4.55
C GLY A 266 4.86 14.82 -5.64
N GLY A 267 4.97 14.45 -6.92
CA GLY A 267 5.03 15.38 -8.05
C GLY A 267 6.45 15.88 -8.35
N ALA A 268 6.57 16.89 -9.22
CA ALA A 268 7.85 17.51 -9.58
C ALA A 268 7.74 19.03 -9.44
N VAL A 269 8.49 19.61 -8.51
CA VAL A 269 8.42 21.05 -8.19
C VAL A 269 9.79 21.70 -8.06
N ASN A 270 9.84 23.02 -8.18
CA ASN A 270 11.03 23.81 -7.92
C ASN A 270 10.64 25.27 -7.68
N PRO A 271 11.17 25.98 -6.65
CA PRO A 271 12.09 25.53 -5.61
C PRO A 271 11.41 24.90 -4.37
N ALA A 272 10.12 24.58 -4.41
CA ALA A 272 9.41 24.06 -3.23
C ALA A 272 9.70 22.59 -2.88
N PHE A 273 9.19 22.12 -1.73
CA PHE A 273 9.27 20.72 -1.33
C PHE A 273 8.32 19.83 -2.17
N SER A 274 8.79 18.63 -2.50
CA SER A 274 7.98 17.56 -3.07
C SER A 274 7.72 16.50 -2.00
N ILE A 275 6.46 16.22 -1.70
CA ILE A 275 6.07 15.34 -0.59
C ILE A 275 5.02 14.35 -1.11
N ALA A 276 5.24 13.04 -0.98
CA ALA A 276 4.20 12.08 -1.36
C ALA A 276 3.07 12.07 -0.31
N ILE A 277 3.41 11.90 0.97
CA ILE A 277 2.46 11.94 2.09
C ILE A 277 2.95 12.87 3.20
N LEU A 278 2.15 13.89 3.51
CA LEU A 278 2.35 14.75 4.69
C LEU A 278 1.45 14.27 5.84
N VAL A 279 2.03 14.06 7.02
CA VAL A 279 1.32 13.69 8.24
C VAL A 279 1.57 14.78 9.29
N SER A 280 0.54 15.56 9.58
CA SER A 280 0.62 16.72 10.49
C SER A 280 -0.48 16.66 11.54
N ALA A 281 -0.10 16.60 12.82
CA ALA A 281 -1.02 16.40 13.95
C ALA A 281 -1.99 15.21 13.75
N SER A 282 -1.49 14.11 13.18
CA SER A 282 -2.28 12.99 12.68
C SER A 282 -1.71 11.64 13.13
N SER A 283 -2.59 10.64 13.25
CA SER A 283 -2.27 9.24 13.56
C SER A 283 -2.71 8.31 12.43
N ALA A 284 -2.56 8.74 11.18
CA ALA A 284 -2.95 7.97 9.99
C ALA A 284 -2.32 6.56 9.95
N LEU A 285 -3.07 5.62 9.37
CA LEU A 285 -2.61 4.27 9.07
C LEU A 285 -2.12 4.24 7.61
N ILE A 286 -0.83 3.97 7.39
CA ILE A 286 -0.21 3.98 6.05
C ILE A 286 0.39 2.59 5.80
N ALA A 287 -0.25 1.79 4.95
CA ALA A 287 0.06 0.37 4.78
C ALA A 287 0.15 -0.09 3.33
N ASN A 288 1.08 -0.98 2.99
CA ASN A 288 1.11 -1.65 1.67
C ASN A 288 1.11 -0.68 0.46
N ASN A 289 1.70 0.51 0.60
CA ASN A 289 1.78 1.48 -0.47
C ASN A 289 3.15 1.45 -1.16
N LEU A 290 3.17 1.83 -2.43
CA LEU A 290 4.37 2.31 -3.12
C LEU A 290 4.40 3.83 -3.06
N ILE A 291 5.32 4.40 -2.28
CA ILE A 291 5.38 5.84 -2.00
C ILE A 291 6.66 6.39 -2.65
N ALA A 292 6.53 7.42 -3.49
CA ALA A 292 7.65 8.07 -4.15
C ALA A 292 7.62 9.58 -3.90
N GLY A 293 8.61 10.10 -3.19
CA GLY A 293 8.68 11.50 -2.76
C GLY A 293 8.71 12.54 -3.88
N GLY A 294 8.82 12.12 -5.13
CA GLY A 294 8.82 12.99 -6.30
C GLY A 294 10.18 13.65 -6.53
N SER A 295 10.20 14.85 -7.09
CA SER A 295 11.43 15.58 -7.38
C SER A 295 11.35 17.05 -6.99
N SER A 296 12.44 17.56 -6.38
CA SER A 296 12.66 18.99 -6.23
C SER A 296 14.10 19.37 -6.53
N VAL A 297 14.34 20.29 -7.47
CA VAL A 297 15.71 20.61 -7.89
C VAL A 297 16.47 21.36 -6.79
N ALA A 298 15.87 22.43 -6.27
CA ALA A 298 16.51 23.33 -5.30
C ALA A 298 16.18 23.03 -3.83
N SER A 299 15.29 22.06 -3.56
CA SER A 299 14.80 21.79 -2.22
C SER A 299 14.56 20.29 -2.00
N SER A 300 14.10 19.95 -0.81
CA SER A 300 14.03 18.56 -0.38
C SER A 300 12.83 17.80 -0.97
N SER A 301 13.02 16.48 -1.12
CA SER A 301 11.96 15.54 -1.47
C SER A 301 11.71 14.56 -0.33
N PHE A 302 10.44 14.19 -0.11
CA PHE A 302 10.02 13.38 1.02
C PHE A 302 9.03 12.30 0.57
N GLY A 303 9.34 11.03 0.85
CA GLY A 303 8.33 9.97 0.77
C GLY A 303 7.22 10.23 1.79
N VAL A 304 7.57 10.19 3.08
CA VAL A 304 6.67 10.53 4.18
C VAL A 304 7.28 11.63 5.06
N TYR A 305 6.55 12.71 5.28
CA TYR A 305 6.94 13.79 6.19
C TYR A 305 5.99 13.79 7.41
N ILE A 306 6.53 13.52 8.59
CA ILE A 306 5.82 13.50 9.88
C ILE A 306 6.15 14.77 10.70
N GLN A 307 5.12 15.49 11.15
CA GLN A 307 5.27 16.70 11.96
C GLN A 307 4.09 16.95 12.91
N ASN A 308 4.22 17.94 13.77
CA ASN A 308 3.20 18.49 14.65
C ASN A 308 2.58 17.48 15.62
N ILE A 309 3.42 16.72 16.35
CA ILE A 309 2.97 15.75 17.39
C ILE A 309 2.13 14.63 16.74
N SER A 310 2.62 14.11 15.61
CA SER A 310 1.96 13.02 14.89
C SER A 310 2.42 11.65 15.40
N SER A 311 1.53 10.66 15.30
CA SER A 311 1.78 9.28 15.73
C SER A 311 1.27 8.24 14.70
N PRO A 312 1.65 8.34 13.41
CA PRO A 312 1.16 7.41 12.40
C PRO A 312 1.68 5.99 12.60
N SER A 313 0.93 5.02 12.09
CA SER A 313 1.39 3.64 11.91
C SER A 313 1.75 3.42 10.44
N ILE A 314 3.02 3.15 10.16
CA ILE A 314 3.58 3.03 8.81
C ILE A 314 4.15 1.62 8.66
N PHE A 315 3.52 0.74 7.88
CA PHE A 315 4.01 -0.63 7.72
C PHE A 315 3.87 -1.24 6.33
N ALA A 316 4.78 -2.17 6.01
CA ALA A 316 4.79 -2.91 4.75
C ALA A 316 4.76 -2.03 3.49
N ASN A 317 5.26 -0.79 3.57
CA ASN A 317 5.37 0.09 2.42
C ASN A 317 6.73 -0.06 1.73
N THR A 318 6.75 0.21 0.43
CA THR A 318 7.99 0.53 -0.29
C THR A 318 8.06 2.05 -0.46
N ILE A 319 9.07 2.69 0.14
CA ILE A 319 9.17 4.15 0.21
C ILE A 319 10.46 4.62 -0.47
N LEU A 320 10.32 5.45 -1.49
CA LEU A 320 11.39 6.08 -2.25
C LEU A 320 11.46 7.56 -1.88
N GLY A 321 12.59 8.02 -1.36
CA GLY A 321 12.77 9.40 -0.90
C GLY A 321 12.73 10.47 -2.00
N GLY A 322 12.80 10.06 -3.27
CA GLY A 322 12.72 10.95 -4.43
C GLY A 322 14.08 11.44 -4.93
N ASN A 323 14.06 12.54 -5.68
CA ASN A 323 15.23 13.17 -6.31
C ASN A 323 15.34 14.66 -5.96
N ALA A 324 16.37 15.01 -5.21
CA ALA A 324 16.67 16.33 -4.69
C ALA A 324 18.14 16.75 -4.94
N PRO A 325 18.56 16.97 -6.20
CA PRO A 325 19.97 17.06 -6.59
C PRO A 325 20.77 18.17 -5.91
N LEU A 326 20.14 19.28 -5.51
CA LEU A 326 20.80 20.39 -4.80
C LEU A 326 20.41 20.47 -3.31
N ALA A 327 19.70 19.47 -2.78
CA ALA A 327 19.22 19.45 -1.42
C ALA A 327 19.21 18.01 -0.88
N SER A 328 18.22 17.65 -0.06
CA SER A 328 18.14 16.35 0.59
C SER A 328 16.92 15.53 0.18
N SER A 329 17.10 14.24 -0.04
CA SER A 329 16.00 13.29 -0.27
C SER A 329 15.80 12.42 0.97
N HIS A 330 14.54 12.23 1.37
CA HIS A 330 14.19 11.50 2.59
C HIS A 330 13.13 10.45 2.28
N GLY A 331 13.41 9.18 2.58
CA GLY A 331 12.39 8.14 2.59
C GLY A 331 11.30 8.51 3.60
N ILE A 332 11.67 8.58 4.87
CA ILE A 332 10.84 9.13 5.95
C ILE A 332 11.62 10.24 6.67
N TYR A 333 10.97 11.40 6.82
CA TYR A 333 11.44 12.49 7.67
C TYR A 333 10.50 12.66 8.87
N ASN A 334 11.02 12.41 10.06
CA ASN A 334 10.35 12.59 11.33
C ASN A 334 10.90 13.84 12.03
N ALA A 335 10.17 14.94 11.88
CA ALA A 335 10.66 16.27 12.25
C ALA A 335 10.90 16.44 13.76
N GLN A 336 11.58 17.54 14.08
CA GLN A 336 12.06 17.93 15.42
C GLN A 336 10.93 18.33 16.40
N GLN A 337 10.00 17.42 16.65
CA GLN A 337 8.82 17.60 17.49
C GLN A 337 8.51 16.28 18.20
N SER A 338 7.60 16.27 19.18
CA SER A 338 7.24 15.07 19.97
C SER A 338 6.40 14.04 19.20
N ASN A 339 6.83 13.70 18.00
CA ASN A 339 6.21 12.70 17.14
C ASN A 339 6.55 11.29 17.66
N THR A 340 5.60 10.35 17.58
CA THR A 340 5.76 8.97 18.07
C THR A 340 5.30 7.94 17.03
N PRO A 341 5.86 7.94 15.80
CA PRO A 341 5.42 7.01 14.77
C PRO A 341 5.84 5.58 15.08
N ILE A 342 5.03 4.62 14.62
CA ILE A 342 5.40 3.20 14.53
C ILE A 342 5.76 2.90 13.08
N ILE A 343 7.00 2.49 12.83
CA ILE A 343 7.56 2.22 11.49
C ILE A 343 8.00 0.75 11.45
N LEU A 344 7.19 -0.11 10.83
CA LEU A 344 7.35 -1.56 10.92
C LEU A 344 7.38 -2.24 9.54
N GLY A 345 8.40 -3.05 9.26
CA GLY A 345 8.37 -3.93 8.08
C GLY A 345 8.38 -3.20 6.74
N ASN A 346 8.90 -1.97 6.66
CA ASN A 346 8.97 -1.20 5.42
C ASN A 346 10.29 -1.45 4.68
N THR A 347 10.27 -1.23 3.37
CA THR A 347 11.49 -1.09 2.56
C THR A 347 11.69 0.38 2.22
N LEU A 348 12.76 0.99 2.72
CA LEU A 348 13.06 2.41 2.60
C LEU A 348 14.28 2.62 1.71
N PHE A 349 14.15 3.50 0.73
CA PHE A 349 15.24 3.96 -0.13
C PHE A 349 15.38 5.46 0.03
N GLY A 350 16.54 5.94 0.45
CA GLY A 350 16.75 7.36 0.73
C GLY A 350 16.65 8.26 -0.48
N GLY A 351 16.70 7.71 -1.69
CA GLY A 351 16.61 8.45 -2.95
C GLY A 351 17.96 9.01 -3.41
N THR A 352 17.91 10.13 -4.12
CA THR A 352 19.08 10.80 -4.71
C THR A 352 19.08 12.28 -4.34
N GLY A 353 20.23 12.83 -3.93
CA GLY A 353 20.39 14.25 -3.60
C GLY A 353 21.82 14.60 -3.17
N LEU A 354 22.05 15.81 -2.65
CA LEU A 354 23.32 16.10 -1.96
C LEU A 354 23.47 15.20 -0.72
N ILE A 355 22.35 15.02 -0.01
CA ILE A 355 22.26 14.07 1.10
C ILE A 355 21.00 13.21 0.92
N SER A 356 21.12 11.91 1.09
CA SER A 356 19.97 11.01 1.08
C SER A 356 19.84 10.27 2.41
N TYR A 357 18.59 10.14 2.87
CA TYR A 357 18.23 9.53 4.15
C TYR A 357 17.15 8.48 3.93
N ALA A 358 17.36 7.22 4.31
CA ALA A 358 16.23 6.29 4.38
C ALA A 358 15.28 6.70 5.51
N LEU A 359 15.82 6.94 6.71
CA LEU A 359 15.10 7.48 7.85
C LEU A 359 15.90 8.60 8.52
N ASN A 360 15.30 9.78 8.62
CA ASN A 360 15.80 10.92 9.39
C ASN A 360 14.83 11.19 10.54
N THR A 361 15.33 11.14 11.78
CA THR A 361 14.48 11.29 12.96
C THR A 361 15.12 12.20 14.01
N SER A 362 14.43 13.29 14.33
CA SER A 362 14.96 14.37 15.16
C SER A 362 14.37 14.35 16.58
N PRO A 363 15.14 14.55 17.65
CA PRO A 363 14.59 14.80 18.98
C PRO A 363 13.63 16.00 18.97
N PRO A 364 12.62 16.10 19.83
CA PRO A 364 12.27 15.17 20.91
C PRO A 364 11.35 14.02 20.43
N SER A 365 11.37 13.67 19.14
CA SER A 365 10.56 12.55 18.65
C SER A 365 10.99 11.22 19.31
N ASN A 366 10.06 10.27 19.41
CA ASN A 366 10.30 8.97 20.02
C ASN A 366 9.67 7.85 19.17
N PRO A 367 10.26 7.52 18.01
CA PRO A 367 9.71 6.54 17.09
C PRO A 367 9.96 5.10 17.56
N THR A 368 9.08 4.17 17.19
CA THR A 368 9.36 2.72 17.25
C THR A 368 9.61 2.21 15.84
N VAL A 369 10.79 1.67 15.58
CA VAL A 369 11.31 1.35 14.25
C VAL A 369 11.81 -0.09 14.22
N MET A 370 11.03 -0.98 13.60
CA MET A 370 11.29 -2.41 13.68
C MET A 370 11.21 -3.13 12.32
N ASN A 371 12.06 -4.14 12.13
CA ASN A 371 12.01 -5.04 10.97
C ASN A 371 12.02 -4.34 9.60
N ASN A 372 12.61 -3.14 9.49
CA ASN A 372 12.69 -2.41 8.22
C ASN A 372 13.96 -2.77 7.46
N SER A 373 13.90 -2.71 6.13
CA SER A 373 15.07 -2.68 5.26
C SER A 373 15.31 -1.23 4.84
N MET A 374 16.50 -0.69 5.13
CA MET A 374 16.84 0.71 4.92
C MET A 374 18.10 0.85 4.09
N ASP A 375 17.93 1.32 2.87
CA ASP A 375 19.00 1.78 1.99
C ASP A 375 19.10 3.30 2.09
N GLY A 376 20.22 3.82 2.59
CA GLY A 376 20.48 5.27 2.65
C GLY A 376 20.46 5.97 1.29
N GLY A 377 20.43 5.24 0.18
CA GLY A 377 20.26 5.75 -1.17
C GLY A 377 21.58 6.02 -1.87
N ALA A 378 21.54 6.99 -2.79
CA ALA A 378 22.65 7.31 -3.69
C ALA A 378 22.98 8.81 -3.75
N GLY A 379 22.70 9.56 -2.68
CA GLY A 379 23.18 10.93 -2.55
C GLY A 379 24.70 11.01 -2.34
N ILE A 380 25.29 12.20 -2.51
CA ILE A 380 26.75 12.40 -2.28
C ILE A 380 27.14 11.90 -0.89
N THR A 381 26.30 12.25 0.10
CA THR A 381 26.29 11.63 1.42
C THR A 381 25.03 10.80 1.59
N SER A 382 25.16 9.51 1.86
CA SER A 382 24.04 8.58 2.05
C SER A 382 24.02 8.03 3.47
N ARG A 383 22.86 8.09 4.12
CA ARG A 383 22.67 7.71 5.54
C ARG A 383 21.44 6.81 5.63
N ALA A 384 21.60 5.57 6.09
CA ALA A 384 20.43 4.69 6.27
C ALA A 384 19.54 5.19 7.42
N LEU A 385 20.18 5.50 8.55
CA LEU A 385 19.56 6.10 9.72
C LEU A 385 20.34 7.34 10.17
N TYR A 386 19.63 8.44 10.42
CA TYR A 386 20.25 9.69 10.83
C TYR A 386 19.55 10.32 12.03
N PHE A 387 20.40 10.78 12.95
CA PHE A 387 20.04 11.52 14.15
C PHE A 387 20.70 12.92 14.07
N PRO A 388 19.92 13.98 13.80
CA PRO A 388 20.43 15.33 13.78
C PRO A 388 20.80 15.80 15.19
N VAL A 389 21.37 17.00 15.23
CA VAL A 389 21.69 17.72 16.48
C VAL A 389 20.47 17.77 17.42
N GLY A 390 20.68 17.38 18.66
CA GLY A 390 19.72 17.47 19.75
C GLY A 390 20.21 16.76 21.00
N GLY A 391 19.58 17.01 22.14
CA GLY A 391 19.88 16.30 23.38
C GLY A 391 18.82 15.25 23.67
N GLY A 392 19.24 14.05 24.05
CA GLY A 392 18.37 13.05 24.64
C GLY A 392 18.53 11.65 24.06
N ILE A 393 17.96 10.70 24.78
CA ILE A 393 17.91 9.29 24.40
C ILE A 393 16.50 8.99 23.94
N PHE A 394 16.34 8.54 22.71
CA PHE A 394 15.02 8.43 22.10
C PHE A 394 14.94 7.30 21.07
N GLY A 395 13.73 6.80 20.89
CA GLY A 395 13.38 5.83 19.87
C GLY A 395 13.88 4.42 20.14
N ASN A 396 13.13 3.45 19.61
CA ASN A 396 13.45 2.03 19.66
C ASN A 396 13.73 1.53 18.25
N TYR A 397 14.95 1.09 17.98
CA TYR A 397 15.41 0.63 16.66
C TYR A 397 15.84 -0.83 16.76
N GLN A 398 14.98 -1.74 16.31
CA GLN A 398 15.20 -3.17 16.48
C GLN A 398 15.07 -3.97 15.19
N ASN A 399 15.94 -4.95 15.00
CA ASN A 399 15.86 -5.92 13.91
C ASN A 399 15.79 -5.27 12.51
N ASN A 400 16.36 -4.07 12.34
CA ASN A 400 16.41 -3.41 11.04
C ASN A 400 17.63 -3.88 10.25
N THR A 401 17.52 -3.86 8.93
CA THR A 401 18.64 -4.03 8.01
C THR A 401 19.05 -2.65 7.48
N LEU A 402 20.26 -2.21 7.79
CA LEU A 402 20.78 -0.88 7.45
C LEU A 402 21.96 -1.02 6.48
N PHE A 403 21.87 -0.36 5.34
CA PHE A 403 22.94 -0.33 4.34
C PHE A 403 22.84 0.94 3.48
N THR A 404 23.80 1.13 2.58
CA THR A 404 23.75 2.19 1.57
C THR A 404 24.10 1.58 0.22
N THR A 405 23.56 2.10 -0.90
CA THR A 405 23.88 1.59 -2.24
C THR A 405 24.73 2.54 -3.09
N GLY A 406 24.78 3.83 -2.75
CA GLY A 406 25.55 4.83 -3.49
C GLY A 406 26.10 5.96 -2.63
N GLY A 407 26.83 6.88 -3.28
CA GLY A 407 27.44 8.04 -2.63
C GLY A 407 28.93 7.90 -2.32
N THR A 408 29.53 9.04 -1.96
CA THR A 408 30.95 9.12 -1.53
C THR A 408 31.07 8.88 -0.03
N ASN A 409 30.22 9.54 0.77
CA ASN A 409 30.19 9.37 2.22
C ASN A 409 28.99 8.50 2.60
N ARG A 410 29.22 7.32 3.15
CA ARG A 410 28.21 6.26 3.29
C ARG A 410 28.18 5.70 4.70
N TYR A 411 27.05 5.90 5.37
CA TYR A 411 26.85 5.59 6.78
C TYR A 411 25.61 4.74 7.00
N CYS A 412 25.72 3.71 7.85
CA CYS A 412 24.55 2.95 8.27
C CYS A 412 23.80 3.75 9.35
N VAL A 413 24.52 4.24 10.36
CA VAL A 413 23.99 5.17 11.36
C VAL A 413 24.88 6.42 11.40
N TYR A 414 24.26 7.60 11.46
CA TYR A 414 24.95 8.87 11.59
C TYR A 414 24.31 9.72 12.68
N GLU A 415 25.07 10.03 13.72
CA GLU A 415 24.76 11.04 14.73
C GLU A 415 25.57 12.30 14.41
N GLU A 416 24.93 13.47 14.38
CA GLU A 416 25.63 14.69 13.95
C GLU A 416 26.41 15.38 15.07
N ILE A 417 25.85 15.50 16.27
CA ILE A 417 26.49 16.18 17.40
C ILE A 417 25.98 15.59 18.72
N GLY A 418 26.94 15.35 19.63
CA GLY A 418 26.82 15.21 21.09
C GLY A 418 25.44 15.00 21.68
N GLY A 419 25.10 13.74 21.98
CA GLY A 419 24.08 13.42 22.98
C GLY A 419 22.68 13.07 22.45
N THR A 420 22.52 12.87 21.15
CA THR A 420 21.42 12.07 20.60
C THR A 420 21.83 10.61 20.59
N ASN A 421 21.10 9.75 21.30
CA ASN A 421 21.32 8.31 21.23
C ASN A 421 19.98 7.56 21.07
N PRO A 422 19.92 6.47 20.30
CA PRO A 422 18.89 5.46 20.44
C PRO A 422 18.64 5.04 21.90
N LEU A 423 17.37 4.94 22.31
CA LEU A 423 17.03 4.30 23.60
C LEU A 423 17.30 2.79 23.54
N ILE A 424 16.89 2.18 22.44
CA ILE A 424 17.17 0.77 22.15
C ILE A 424 17.74 0.68 20.74
N PHE A 425 18.87 0.00 20.59
CA PHE A 425 19.48 -0.30 19.30
C PHE A 425 19.94 -1.76 19.28
N SER A 426 19.03 -2.69 18.97
CA SER A 426 19.30 -4.12 19.13
C SER A 426 18.88 -4.97 17.93
N GLY A 427 19.65 -6.03 17.67
CA GLY A 427 19.34 -6.99 16.59
C GLY A 427 19.45 -6.42 15.18
N ASN A 428 20.01 -5.22 15.01
CA ASN A 428 20.12 -4.59 13.69
C ASN A 428 21.29 -5.19 12.91
N ARG A 429 21.07 -5.39 11.60
CA ARG A 429 22.09 -5.84 10.65
C ARG A 429 22.68 -4.63 9.92
N LEU A 430 23.99 -4.39 10.05
CA LEU A 430 24.66 -3.21 9.47
C LEU A 430 25.74 -3.66 8.47
N PHE A 431 25.63 -3.29 7.20
CA PHE A 431 26.64 -3.66 6.18
C PHE A 431 26.69 -2.67 5.01
N ASP A 432 27.71 -2.78 4.16
CA ASP A 432 27.91 -1.95 2.96
C ASP A 432 27.83 -0.42 3.23
N CYS A 433 28.44 0.01 4.34
CA CYS A 433 28.59 1.41 4.74
C CYS A 433 30.09 1.75 4.90
N PRO A 434 30.83 1.94 3.79
CA PRO A 434 32.30 1.99 3.78
C PRO A 434 32.91 3.17 4.54
N THR A 435 32.16 4.23 4.83
CA THR A 435 32.68 5.35 5.64
C THR A 435 32.59 5.02 7.13
N ALA A 436 31.41 4.61 7.61
CA ALA A 436 31.25 4.04 8.94
C ALA A 436 29.99 3.18 9.04
N LEU A 437 30.04 2.10 9.82
CA LEU A 437 28.80 1.45 10.30
C LEU A 437 28.04 2.39 11.24
N TYR A 438 28.77 3.15 12.07
CA TYR A 438 28.20 4.12 12.98
C TYR A 438 29.13 5.33 13.09
N LEU A 439 28.64 6.53 12.78
CA LEU A 439 29.37 7.76 13.09
C LEU A 439 28.77 8.38 14.34
N ASP A 440 29.52 8.30 15.44
CA ASP A 440 29.14 8.83 16.75
C ASP A 440 29.53 10.31 16.86
N ASP A 441 28.57 11.11 17.32
CA ASP A 441 28.71 12.56 17.58
C ASP A 441 29.39 13.35 16.45
N GLY A 442 29.18 12.94 15.21
CA GLY A 442 29.72 13.57 14.00
C GLY A 442 31.23 13.46 13.83
N ALA A 443 31.93 12.76 14.74
CA ALA A 443 33.38 12.78 14.83
C ALA A 443 34.01 11.38 14.84
N THR A 444 33.38 10.40 15.48
CA THR A 444 33.98 9.10 15.73
C THR A 444 33.40 8.03 14.80
N ALA A 445 34.18 7.64 13.79
CA ALA A 445 33.78 6.56 12.88
C ALA A 445 34.03 5.18 13.52
N ILE A 446 32.96 4.42 13.72
CA ILE A 446 32.98 3.07 14.28
C ILE A 446 32.66 2.07 13.16
N ASN A 447 33.64 1.21 12.85
CA ASN A 447 33.54 0.16 11.83
C ASN A 447 33.51 -1.26 12.42
N ASN A 448 33.60 -1.38 13.74
CA ASN A 448 33.58 -2.65 14.44
C ASN A 448 32.22 -2.84 15.13
N ILE A 449 31.50 -3.90 14.77
CA ILE A 449 30.17 -4.20 15.34
C ILE A 449 30.23 -4.55 16.84
N GLY A 450 31.36 -5.08 17.31
CA GLY A 450 31.61 -5.35 18.73
C GLY A 450 31.69 -4.07 19.55
N THR A 451 32.29 -3.00 19.02
CA THR A 451 32.28 -1.66 19.65
C THR A 451 30.86 -1.13 19.77
N ILE A 452 30.04 -1.26 18.72
CA ILE A 452 28.64 -0.84 18.72
C ILE A 452 27.85 -1.61 19.81
N ASN A 453 27.98 -2.94 19.87
CA ASN A 453 27.30 -3.77 20.88
C ASN A 453 27.81 -3.59 22.32
N GLY A 454 29.02 -3.05 22.50
CA GLY A 454 29.61 -2.82 23.82
C GLY A 454 29.24 -1.47 24.44
N TRP A 455 28.47 -0.64 23.72
CA TRP A 455 28.21 0.72 24.12
C TRP A 455 27.08 0.81 25.15
N THR A 456 27.37 1.43 26.29
CA THR A 456 26.44 1.63 27.42
C THR A 456 26.29 3.10 27.81
N GLY A 457 26.87 4.01 27.03
CA GLY A 457 26.83 5.45 27.28
C GLY A 457 25.38 5.96 27.22
N GLY A 458 24.85 6.39 28.37
CA GLY A 458 23.53 7.04 28.47
C GLY A 458 22.37 6.18 28.96
N GLY A 459 22.50 4.85 29.07
CA GLY A 459 21.37 3.96 29.44
C GLY A 459 20.63 3.35 28.22
N SER A 460 21.23 3.49 27.05
CA SER A 460 20.89 2.80 25.82
C SER A 460 21.26 1.31 25.90
N THR A 461 20.40 0.44 25.34
CA THR A 461 20.70 -1.00 25.22
C THR A 461 21.13 -1.30 23.79
N TYR A 462 22.44 -1.30 23.54
CA TYR A 462 23.03 -1.78 22.29
C TYR A 462 23.36 -3.27 22.43
N SER A 463 22.71 -4.14 21.66
CA SER A 463 22.99 -5.59 21.76
C SER A 463 22.56 -6.39 20.54
N GLY A 464 23.26 -7.48 20.25
CA GLY A 464 22.88 -8.42 19.20
C GLY A 464 22.92 -7.85 17.77
N ASN A 465 23.57 -6.70 17.53
CA ASN A 465 23.79 -6.17 16.19
C ASN A 465 24.87 -6.98 15.47
N TYR A 466 24.77 -7.18 14.16
CA TYR A 466 25.67 -8.05 13.38
C TYR A 466 25.95 -7.57 11.95
#